data_AF-A0A2C9VKW4-F1
#
_entry.id   AF-A0A2C9VKW4-F1
#
_cell.length_a   1.000
_cell.length_b   1.000
_cell.length_c   1.000
_cell.angle_alpha   90.00
_cell.angle_beta   90.00
_cell.angle_gamma   90.00
#
_symmetry.space_group_name_H-M   'P 1'
#
loop_
_entity.id
_entity.type
_entity.pdbx_description
1 polymer ?
#
loop_
_entity_poly.entity_id
_entity_poly.type
_entity_poly.pdbx_seq_one_letter_code
_entity_poly.pdbx_strand_id
1 'polypeptide(L)'
;MKVDLPHDLFHYHTRFIQPALRHFCYQLLNDGLLSTAFLVFPRHYLVAGALYAGRTMFDLPFRYDWWEQCELNPDMVQEVGESFLESQEIRQQSRFILPSDKNSSQKSGRTVPEVGRCRKRNSEAN
;
A
#
# COMPACT_ATOMS: atom_id res chain seq x y z
N MET A 1 10.01 -12.23 -21.28
CA MET A 1 9.06 -12.91 -20.37
C MET A 1 8.18 -11.84 -19.74
N LYS A 2 6.86 -11.90 -19.93
CA LYS A 2 5.92 -10.98 -19.28
C LYS A 2 5.76 -11.49 -17.84
N VAL A 3 6.08 -10.67 -16.85
CA VAL A 3 5.85 -11.04 -15.45
C VAL A 3 4.36 -10.85 -15.20
N ASP A 4 3.64 -11.95 -14.99
CA ASP A 4 2.20 -11.90 -14.68
C ASP A 4 2.01 -11.41 -13.23
N LEU A 5 1.89 -10.10 -13.08
CA LEU A 5 1.65 -9.47 -11.79
C LEU A 5 0.18 -9.61 -11.38
N PRO A 6 -0.12 -9.74 -10.07
CA PRO A 6 -1.50 -9.85 -9.58
C PRO A 6 -2.33 -8.57 -9.80
N HIS A 7 -1.69 -7.45 -10.13
CA HIS A 7 -2.29 -6.13 -10.26
C HIS A 7 -3.27 -5.98 -11.43
N ASP A 8 -2.97 -6.61 -12.57
CA ASP A 8 -3.88 -6.59 -13.73
C ASP A 8 -5.20 -7.30 -13.40
N LEU A 9 -5.08 -8.44 -12.73
CA LEU A 9 -6.21 -9.21 -12.22
C LEU A 9 -6.99 -8.40 -11.16
N PHE A 10 -6.28 -7.77 -10.22
CA PHE A 10 -6.88 -6.92 -9.20
C PHE A 10 -7.70 -5.78 -9.80
N HIS A 11 -7.18 -5.04 -10.78
CA HIS A 11 -7.91 -3.92 -11.39
C HIS A 11 -9.20 -4.36 -12.09
N TYR A 12 -9.19 -5.50 -12.75
CA TYR A 12 -10.38 -6.05 -13.39
C TYR A 12 -11.49 -6.36 -12.37
N HIS A 13 -11.14 -7.01 -11.26
CA HIS A 13 -12.12 -7.44 -10.24
C HIS A 13 -12.53 -6.32 -9.27
N THR A 14 -11.75 -5.24 -9.14
CA THR A 14 -12.02 -4.19 -8.14
C THR A 14 -12.61 -2.89 -8.70
N ARG A 15 -13.02 -2.89 -9.98
CA ARG A 15 -13.52 -1.68 -10.65
C ARG A 15 -14.71 -1.00 -9.96
N PHE A 16 -15.56 -1.77 -9.26
CA PHE A 16 -16.75 -1.28 -8.57
C PHE A 16 -16.58 -1.17 -7.05
N ILE A 17 -15.37 -1.41 -6.54
CA ILE A 17 -15.09 -1.30 -5.11
C ILE A 17 -14.92 0.18 -4.72
N GLN A 18 -15.36 0.54 -3.51
CA GLN A 18 -15.14 1.87 -2.96
C GLN A 18 -13.65 2.25 -3.05
N PRO A 19 -13.30 3.48 -3.50
CA PRO A 19 -11.90 3.85 -3.75
C PRO A 19 -10.96 3.65 -2.56
N ALA A 20 -11.42 3.91 -1.34
CA ALA A 20 -10.64 3.73 -0.12
C ALA A 20 -10.30 2.26 0.13
N LEU A 21 -11.29 1.37 0.05
CA LEU A 21 -11.09 -0.08 0.17
C LEU A 21 -10.20 -0.61 -0.96
N ARG A 22 -10.44 -0.18 -2.19
CA ARG A 22 -9.60 -0.55 -3.34
C ARG A 22 -8.14 -0.15 -3.13
N HIS A 23 -7.90 1.06 -2.62
CA HIS A 23 -6.55 1.54 -2.33
C HIS A 23 -5.89 0.70 -1.23
N PHE A 24 -6.62 0.39 -0.16
CA PHE A 24 -6.14 -0.47 0.92
C PHE A 24 -5.74 -1.86 0.42
N CYS A 25 -6.62 -2.56 -0.31
CA CYS A 25 -6.32 -3.89 -0.83
C CYS A 25 -5.17 -3.88 -1.84
N TYR A 26 -5.03 -2.80 -2.62
CA TYR A 26 -3.89 -2.61 -3.52
C TYR A 26 -2.56 -2.45 -2.74
N GLN A 27 -2.58 -1.73 -1.62
CA GLN A 27 -1.41 -1.62 -0.74
C GLN A 27 -1.05 -2.97 -0.11
N LEU A 28 -2.04 -3.75 0.35
CA LEU A 28 -1.81 -5.11 0.84
C LEU A 28 -1.13 -5.99 -0.20
N LEU A 29 -1.59 -5.93 -1.46
CA LEU A 29 -0.98 -6.66 -2.57
C LEU A 29 0.47 -6.25 -2.80
N ASN A 30 0.78 -4.95 -2.77
CA ASN A 30 2.16 -4.46 -2.90
C ASN A 30 3.03 -4.95 -1.74
N ASP A 31 2.50 -4.94 -0.52
CA ASP A 31 3.21 -5.46 0.65
C ASP A 31 3.42 -6.97 0.56
N GLY A 32 2.46 -7.69 -0.01
CA GLY A 32 2.55 -9.11 -0.32
C GLY A 32 3.65 -9.46 -1.31
N LEU A 33 3.89 -8.60 -2.31
CA LEU A 33 5.03 -8.75 -3.23
C LEU A 33 6.38 -8.66 -2.51
N LEU A 34 6.43 -7.94 -1.39
CA LEU A 34 7.63 -7.74 -0.58
C LEU A 34 7.78 -8.80 0.52
N SER A 35 6.79 -9.70 0.68
CA SER A 35 6.82 -10.80 1.65
C SER A 35 6.99 -12.14 0.95
N THR A 36 7.21 -13.20 1.75
CA THR A 36 7.29 -14.58 1.24
C THR A 36 5.95 -15.06 0.68
N ALA A 37 4.82 -14.40 0.99
CA ALA A 37 3.49 -14.78 0.50
C ALA A 37 3.44 -14.81 -1.03
N PHE A 38 4.13 -13.89 -1.72
CA PHE A 38 4.19 -13.88 -3.19
C PHE A 38 4.92 -15.09 -3.79
N LEU A 39 5.83 -15.72 -3.03
CA LEU A 39 6.55 -16.92 -3.48
C LEU A 39 5.75 -18.21 -3.24
N VAL A 40 4.79 -18.17 -2.31
CA VAL A 40 4.05 -19.34 -1.85
C VAL A 40 2.69 -19.46 -2.54
N PHE A 41 2.00 -18.33 -2.75
CA PHE A 41 0.62 -18.35 -3.23
C PHE A 41 0.47 -17.89 -4.68
N PRO A 42 -0.40 -18.53 -5.48
CA PRO A 42 -0.73 -18.06 -6.82
C PRO A 42 -1.38 -16.68 -6.80
N ARG A 43 -1.19 -15.91 -7.88
CA ARG A 43 -1.73 -14.53 -8.03
C ARG A 43 -3.22 -14.37 -7.70
N HIS A 44 -4.05 -15.35 -8.07
CA HIS A 44 -5.50 -15.29 -7.82
C HIS A 44 -5.80 -15.36 -6.32
N TYR A 45 -5.08 -16.20 -5.58
CA TYR A 45 -5.18 -16.30 -4.12
C TYR A 45 -4.65 -15.04 -3.44
N LEU A 46 -3.59 -14.41 -3.95
CA LEU A 46 -3.11 -13.13 -3.44
C LEU A 46 -4.15 -12.01 -3.60
N VAL A 47 -4.80 -11.92 -4.77
CA VAL A 47 -5.86 -10.95 -5.01
C VAL A 47 -7.08 -11.23 -4.13
N ALA A 48 -7.50 -12.49 -4.02
CA ALA A 48 -8.63 -12.89 -3.18
C ALA A 48 -8.34 -12.65 -1.68
N GLY A 49 -7.15 -13.02 -1.20
CA GLY A 49 -6.72 -12.79 0.18
C GLY A 49 -6.62 -11.31 0.55
N ALA A 50 -6.13 -10.46 -0.36
CA ALA A 50 -6.10 -9.01 -0.11
C ALA A 50 -7.51 -8.41 0.00
N LEU A 51 -8.46 -8.91 -0.79
CA LEU A 51 -9.88 -8.54 -0.68
C LEU A 51 -10.53 -9.08 0.59
N TYR A 52 -10.19 -10.30 1.00
CA TYR A 52 -10.62 -10.87 2.28
C TYR A 52 -10.15 -10.00 3.45
N ALA A 53 -8.87 -9.68 3.51
CA ALA A 53 -8.30 -8.82 4.55
C ALA A 53 -8.95 -7.42 4.57
N GLY A 54 -9.18 -6.83 3.39
CA GLY A 54 -9.92 -5.58 3.26
C GLY A 54 -11.35 -5.65 3.79
N ARG A 55 -12.06 -6.76 3.53
CA ARG A 55 -13.40 -6.97 4.08
C ARG A 55 -13.35 -7.04 5.61
N THR A 56 -12.44 -7.82 6.17
CA THR A 56 -12.31 -8.02 7.62
C THR A 56 -12.00 -6.71 8.36
N MET A 57 -11.14 -5.85 7.79
CA MET A 57 -10.72 -4.60 8.43
C MET A 57 -11.79 -3.49 8.38
N PHE A 58 -12.62 -3.46 7.34
CA PHE A 58 -13.58 -2.38 7.13
C PHE A 58 -15.03 -2.76 7.49
N ASP A 59 -15.26 -4.01 7.94
CA ASP A 59 -16.58 -4.59 8.24
C ASP A 59 -17.62 -4.30 7.14
N LEU A 60 -17.18 -4.37 5.89
CA LEU A 60 -18.02 -4.02 4.75
C LEU A 60 -18.83 -5.25 4.31
N PRO A 61 -20.14 -5.10 4.02
CA PRO A 61 -20.96 -6.14 3.44
C PRO A 61 -20.62 -6.29 1.95
N PHE A 62 -19.41 -6.78 1.66
CA PHE A 62 -18.98 -7.01 0.30
C PHE A 62 -19.41 -8.41 -0.16
N ARG A 63 -20.44 -8.47 -1.03
CA ARG A 63 -20.73 -9.63 -1.87
C ARG A 63 -19.80 -9.61 -3.07
N TYR A 64 -18.56 -10.03 -2.92
CA TYR A 64 -17.72 -10.30 -4.08
C TYR A 64 -17.20 -11.73 -3.97
N ASP A 65 -18.07 -12.63 -4.39
CA ASP A 65 -17.92 -14.08 -4.41
C ASP A 65 -17.23 -14.50 -5.72
N TRP A 66 -16.55 -13.56 -6.40
CA TRP A 66 -15.82 -13.82 -7.64
C TRP A 66 -14.73 -14.88 -7.46
N TRP A 67 -14.18 -15.00 -6.24
CA TRP A 67 -13.25 -16.06 -5.89
C TRP A 67 -13.94 -17.43 -5.88
N GLU A 68 -15.24 -17.50 -5.52
CA GLU A 68 -16.07 -18.70 -5.69
C GLU A 68 -16.28 -19.00 -7.18
N GLN A 69 -16.52 -17.98 -8.01
CA GLN A 69 -16.62 -18.13 -9.47
C GLN A 69 -15.31 -18.59 -10.12
N CYS A 70 -14.18 -18.32 -9.49
CA CYS A 70 -12.86 -18.78 -9.89
C CYS A 70 -12.47 -20.13 -9.27
N GLU A 71 -13.40 -20.82 -8.61
CA GLU A 71 -13.18 -22.12 -7.95
C GLU A 71 -11.98 -22.10 -6.98
N LEU A 72 -11.73 -20.96 -6.34
CA LEU A 72 -10.69 -20.84 -5.34
C LEU A 72 -11.14 -21.50 -4.04
N ASN A 73 -10.23 -22.23 -3.39
CA ASN A 73 -10.51 -22.83 -2.10
C ASN A 73 -10.69 -21.73 -1.03
N PRO A 74 -11.86 -21.63 -0.37
CA PRO A 74 -12.12 -20.61 0.65
C PRO A 74 -11.12 -20.64 1.81
N ASP A 75 -10.70 -21.84 2.25
CA ASP A 75 -9.76 -21.99 3.37
C ASP A 75 -8.40 -21.37 3.02
N MET A 76 -7.94 -21.59 1.78
CA MET A 76 -6.69 -21.00 1.29
C MET A 76 -6.80 -19.48 1.12
N VAL A 77 -7.95 -18.98 0.66
CA VAL A 77 -8.20 -17.53 0.55
C VAL A 77 -8.16 -16.87 1.93
N GLN A 78 -8.76 -17.51 2.94
CA GLN A 78 -8.71 -17.07 4.31
C GLN A 78 -7.27 -17.06 4.84
N GLU A 79 -6.51 -18.14 4.64
CA GLU A 79 -5.11 -18.24 5.08
C GLU A 79 -4.25 -17.11 4.49
N VAL A 80 -4.36 -16.84 3.19
CA VAL A 80 -3.66 -15.72 2.54
C VAL A 80 -4.10 -14.37 3.12
N GLY A 81 -5.39 -14.21 3.36
CA GLY A 81 -5.94 -13.00 3.95
C GLY A 81 -5.45 -12.75 5.38
N GLU A 82 -5.41 -13.78 6.22
CA GLU A 82 -4.87 -13.72 7.58
C GLU A 82 -3.38 -13.40 7.58
N SER A 83 -2.60 -13.99 6.67
CA SER A 83 -1.18 -13.65 6.50
C SER A 83 -0.96 -12.17 6.17
N PHE A 84 -1.84 -11.55 5.37
CA PHE A 84 -1.79 -10.11 5.12
C PHE A 84 -2.12 -9.29 6.36
N LEU A 85 -3.11 -9.70 7.15
CA LEU A 85 -3.47 -9.01 8.40
C LEU A 85 -2.33 -9.07 9.42
N GLU A 86 -1.75 -10.25 9.62
CA GLU A 86 -0.58 -10.45 10.49
C GLU A 86 0.60 -9.57 10.04
N SER A 87 0.88 -9.53 8.73
CA SER A 87 1.92 -8.66 8.17
C SER A 87 1.66 -7.18 8.44
N GLN A 88 0.41 -6.73 8.40
CA GLN A 88 0.06 -5.36 8.75
C GLN A 88 0.22 -5.08 10.24
N GLU A 89 -0.14 -6.04 11.11
CA GLU A 89 0.04 -5.92 12.56
C GLU A 89 1.51 -5.79 12.92
N ILE A 90 2.37 -6.67 12.40
CA ILE A 90 3.83 -6.62 12.58
C ILE A 90 4.39 -5.27 12.13
N ARG A 91 3.94 -4.75 10.97
CA ARG A 91 4.36 -3.43 10.48
C ARG A 91 3.90 -2.29 11.38
N GLN A 92 2.70 -2.34 11.94
CA GLN A 92 2.22 -1.34 12.88
C GLN A 92 3.05 -1.35 14.16
N GLN A 93 3.35 -2.53 14.71
CA GLN A 93 4.23 -2.67 15.87
C GLN A 93 5.66 -2.17 15.58
N SER A 94 6.19 -2.45 14.39
CA SER A 94 7.53 -2.03 13.97
C SER A 94 7.67 -0.52 13.75
N ARG A 95 6.57 0.18 13.40
CA ARG A 95 6.55 1.65 13.30
C ARG A 95 6.84 2.35 14.64
N PHE A 96 6.61 1.68 15.77
CA PHE A 96 6.93 2.19 17.10
C PHE A 96 8.38 1.91 17.55
N ILE A 97 9.16 1.14 16.77
CA ILE A 97 10.54 0.75 17.12
C ILE A 97 11.57 1.64 16.39
N LEU A 98 11.14 2.57 15.53
CA LEU A 98 12.05 3.60 15.02
C LEU A 98 12.52 4.49 16.18
N PRO A 99 13.84 4.59 16.45
CA PRO A 99 14.33 5.54 17.43
C PRO A 99 13.90 6.93 16.99
N SER A 100 13.23 7.65 17.89
CA SER A 100 13.06 9.08 17.72
C SER A 100 14.46 9.70 17.81
N ASP A 101 15.09 9.94 16.66
CA ASP A 101 16.27 10.81 16.57
C ASP A 101 15.85 12.25 16.90
N LYS A 102 15.54 12.47 18.17
CA LYS A 102 15.63 13.76 18.82
C LYS A 102 17.11 14.07 18.98
N ASN A 103 17.77 14.43 17.89
CA ASN A 103 19.02 15.18 17.96
C ASN A 103 18.77 16.63 17.53
N SER A 104 17.96 17.31 18.35
CA SER A 104 17.99 18.76 18.41
C SER A 104 19.21 19.20 19.20
N SER A 105 20.08 19.97 18.54
CA SER A 105 21.08 20.90 19.10
C SER A 105 22.53 20.45 19.01
N GLN A 106 23.17 20.79 17.89
CA GLN A 106 24.36 21.65 17.96
C GLN A 106 24.36 22.65 16.81
N LYS A 107 24.20 23.93 17.18
CA LYS A 107 24.51 25.10 16.35
C LYS A 107 25.98 25.03 15.92
N SER A 108 26.29 25.28 14.65
CA SER A 108 27.31 26.27 14.25
C SER A 108 27.42 26.37 12.73
N GLY A 109 27.24 27.59 12.19
CA GLY A 109 27.88 28.05 10.96
C GLY A 109 27.32 27.59 9.61
N ARG A 110 26.21 28.17 9.17
CA ARG A 110 25.93 28.32 7.73
C ARG A 110 25.90 29.81 7.37
N THR A 111 27.05 30.35 7.00
CA THR A 111 27.09 31.50 6.08
C THR A 111 26.67 30.96 4.72
N VAL A 112 25.54 31.45 4.23
CA VAL A 112 24.93 31.06 2.95
C VAL A 112 25.73 31.70 1.81
N PRO A 113 26.15 30.99 0.75
CA PRO A 113 26.42 31.63 -0.53
C PRO A 113 25.07 31.86 -1.23
N GLU A 114 24.69 33.12 -1.35
CA GLU A 114 23.50 33.59 -2.08
C GLU A 114 23.69 33.34 -3.58
N VAL A 115 22.84 32.48 -4.17
CA VAL A 115 22.70 32.35 -5.62
C VAL A 115 21.24 32.64 -6.00
N GLY A 116 21.05 33.72 -6.76
CA GLY A 116 19.99 33.80 -7.77
C GLY A 116 18.68 34.48 -7.35
N ARG A 117 18.67 35.80 -7.12
CA ARG A 117 17.44 36.59 -7.25
C ARG A 117 17.10 36.81 -8.72
N CYS A 118 16.01 36.21 -9.18
CA CYS A 118 15.32 36.62 -10.40
C CYS A 118 13.89 37.03 -10.04
N ARG A 119 13.57 38.35 -10.04
CA ARG A 119 12.37 38.89 -10.69
C ARG A 119 12.20 40.40 -10.59
N LYS A 120 11.96 40.96 -11.78
CA LYS A 120 11.04 42.03 -12.21
C LYS A 120 11.32 43.49 -11.84
N ARG A 121 11.70 44.21 -12.90
CA ARG A 121 11.39 45.61 -13.23
C ARG A 121 9.92 45.95 -12.90
N ASN A 122 9.70 47.14 -12.37
CA ASN A 122 8.66 48.05 -12.85
C ASN A 122 9.13 49.50 -12.68
N SER A 123 8.94 50.24 -13.76
CA SER A 123 9.19 51.65 -14.00
C SER A 123 7.97 52.48 -13.58
N GLU A 124 8.19 53.59 -12.86
CA GLU A 124 7.28 54.73 -12.62
C GLU A 124 8.20 55.86 -12.10
N ALA A 125 8.49 56.94 -12.83
CA ALA A 125 7.62 58.06 -13.21
C ALA A 125 7.10 58.86 -12.00
N ASN A 126 7.91 59.80 -11.53
CA ASN A 126 7.51 61.18 -11.19
C ASN A 126 8.74 62.04 -10.92
#